data_AF-A0A4Q5QM04-F1
#
_entry.id   AF-A0A4Q5QM04-F1
#
_cell.length_a   1.000
_cell.length_b   1.000
_cell.length_c   1.000
_cell.angle_alpha   90.00
_cell.angle_beta   90.00
_cell.angle_gamma   90.00
#
_symmetry.space_group_name_H-M   'P 1'
#
loop_
_entity.id
_entity.type
_entity.pdbx_description
1 polymer ?
#
loop_
_entity_poly.entity_id
_entity_poly.type
_entity_poly.pdbx_seq_one_letter_code
_entity_poly.pdbx_strand_id
1 'polypeptide(L)'
;ATYQAAATHQAVVAAVPPKDSVRLLAATGSSPLDRRRLRLMQTPQTFDLDLLRRAYRLPELPTFTDDASVVDDLHAVQLVEGDYCNIKITTPEDLLLAEALLATTKP
;
A
#
# COMPACT_ATOMS: atom_id res chain seq x y z
N ALA A 1 -11.48 7.89 -2.62
CA ALA A 1 -11.46 6.87 -3.68
C ALA A 1 -11.69 5.46 -3.13
N THR A 2 -10.83 4.97 -2.22
CA THR A 2 -10.91 3.58 -1.68
C THR A 2 -12.27 3.25 -1.07
N TYR A 3 -12.87 4.16 -0.30
CA TYR A 3 -14.19 3.97 0.31
C TYR A 3 -15.30 3.68 -0.71
N GLN A 4 -15.42 4.50 -1.75
CA GLN A 4 -16.43 4.32 -2.80
C GLN A 4 -16.19 3.03 -3.59
N ALA A 5 -14.93 2.73 -3.92
CA ALA A 5 -14.57 1.52 -4.65
C ALA A 5 -14.81 0.25 -3.82
N ALA A 6 -14.62 0.30 -2.50
CA ALA A 6 -14.86 -0.84 -1.60
C ALA A 6 -16.33 -1.26 -1.56
N ALA A 7 -17.27 -0.37 -1.87
CA ALA A 7 -18.69 -0.74 -2.01
C ALA A 7 -18.93 -1.77 -3.13
N THR A 8 -18.05 -1.84 -4.13
CA THR A 8 -18.13 -2.81 -5.23
C THR A 8 -17.12 -3.94 -5.08
N HIS A 9 -15.93 -3.64 -4.55
CA HIS A 9 -14.79 -4.56 -4.56
C HIS A 9 -14.41 -5.15 -3.21
N GLN A 10 -15.03 -4.70 -2.11
CA GLN A 10 -14.85 -5.20 -0.74
C GLN A 10 -13.44 -5.12 -0.14
N ALA A 11 -12.36 -5.02 -0.92
CA ALA A 11 -10.99 -4.84 -0.44
C ALA A 11 -10.25 -3.92 -1.41
N VAL A 12 -10.01 -2.68 -0.99
CA VAL A 12 -9.43 -1.64 -1.86
C VAL A 12 -8.34 -0.85 -1.15
N VAL A 13 -7.20 -0.70 -1.82
CA VAL A 13 -5.99 -0.07 -1.29
C VAL A 13 -5.52 1.05 -2.23
N ALA A 14 -5.11 2.17 -1.65
CA ALA A 14 -4.45 3.24 -2.40
C ALA A 14 -3.00 2.84 -2.73
N ALA A 15 -2.56 3.12 -3.96
CA ALA A 15 -1.26 2.66 -4.43
C ALA A 15 -0.66 3.57 -5.50
N VAL A 16 0.66 3.71 -5.53
CA VAL A 16 1.39 4.45 -6.57
C VAL A 16 2.45 3.58 -7.24
N PRO A 17 2.81 3.80 -8.51
CA PRO A 17 3.94 3.09 -9.10
C PRO A 17 5.28 3.54 -8.47
N PRO A 18 6.28 2.66 -8.36
CA PRO A 18 7.59 3.08 -7.88
C PRO A 18 8.30 3.97 -8.92
N LYS A 19 8.96 5.04 -8.44
CA LYS A 19 9.79 5.92 -9.28
C LYS A 19 11.14 5.27 -9.59
N ASP A 20 11.74 4.67 -8.57
CA ASP A 20 13.08 4.08 -8.63
C ASP A 20 13.09 2.67 -9.22
N SER A 21 14.26 2.25 -9.70
CA SER A 21 14.48 0.87 -10.13
C SER A 21 14.57 -0.04 -8.90
N VAL A 22 13.77 -1.11 -8.89
CA VAL A 22 13.74 -2.09 -7.79
C VAL A 22 14.48 -3.36 -8.22
N ARG A 23 15.29 -3.92 -7.32
CA ARG A 23 15.94 -5.22 -7.52
C ARG A 23 15.51 -6.20 -6.44
N LEU A 24 15.32 -7.46 -6.81
CA LEU A 24 15.14 -8.57 -5.89
C LEU A 24 16.52 -9.10 -5.50
N LEU A 25 16.81 -9.10 -4.21
CA LEU A 25 18.07 -9.64 -3.68
C LEU A 25 18.00 -11.17 -3.58
N ALA A 26 19.14 -11.82 -3.80
CA ALA A 26 19.32 -13.25 -3.59
C ALA A 26 20.52 -13.51 -2.65
N ALA A 27 20.80 -14.77 -2.31
CA ALA A 27 21.96 -15.11 -1.48
C ALA A 27 23.28 -14.59 -2.06
N THR A 28 23.38 -14.52 -3.39
CA THR A 28 24.46 -13.84 -4.12
C THR A 28 23.86 -12.99 -5.25
N GLY A 29 24.16 -11.69 -5.25
CA GLY A 29 23.72 -10.76 -6.31
C GLY A 29 22.24 -10.34 -6.20
N SER A 30 21.69 -9.87 -7.33
CA SER A 30 20.30 -9.41 -7.43
C SER A 30 19.79 -9.35 -8.88
N SER A 31 18.48 -9.44 -9.07
CA SER A 31 17.81 -9.31 -10.38
C SER A 31 16.89 -8.07 -10.43
N PRO A 32 16.80 -7.35 -11.56
CA PRO A 32 15.88 -6.22 -11.67
C PRO A 32 14.43 -6.72 -11.76
N LEU A 33 13.50 -5.98 -11.15
CA LEU A 33 12.06 -6.20 -11.29
C LEU A 33 11.46 -5.24 -12.32
N ASP A 34 10.47 -5.70 -13.10
CA ASP A 34 9.70 -4.82 -13.98
C ASP A 34 8.78 -3.92 -13.17
N ARG A 35 9.22 -2.67 -12.95
CA ARG A 35 8.49 -1.66 -12.18
C ARG A 35 7.05 -1.40 -12.65
N ARG A 36 6.71 -1.70 -13.92
CA ARG A 36 5.33 -1.55 -14.43
C ARG A 36 4.35 -2.48 -13.73
N ARG A 37 4.85 -3.60 -13.22
CA ARG A 37 4.10 -4.62 -12.48
C ARG A 37 4.17 -4.43 -10.95
N LEU A 38 4.78 -3.34 -10.48
CA LEU A 38 4.94 -3.06 -9.06
C LEU A 38 4.09 -1.87 -8.64
N ARG A 39 3.69 -1.86 -7.38
CA ARG A 39 3.01 -0.73 -6.72
C ARG A 39 3.53 -0.60 -5.30
N LEU A 40 3.63 0.63 -4.82
CA LEU A 40 3.92 1.00 -3.44
C LEU A 40 2.58 1.19 -2.73
N MET A 41 2.32 0.39 -1.71
CA MET A 41 1.06 0.41 -0.96
C MET A 41 1.01 1.63 -0.04
N GLN A 42 -0.15 2.26 0.02
CA GLN A 42 -0.44 3.40 0.88
C GLN A 42 -1.70 3.14 1.71
N THR A 43 -1.91 3.96 2.73
CA THR A 43 -3.23 4.14 3.36
C THR A 43 -3.92 5.34 2.69
N PRO A 44 -5.26 5.47 2.73
CA PRO A 44 -6.22 4.58 3.34
C PRO A 44 -6.29 3.22 2.62
N GLN A 45 -6.60 2.20 3.41
CA GLN A 45 -7.04 0.89 2.94
C GLN A 45 -8.48 0.73 3.41
N THR A 46 -9.36 0.18 2.58
CA THR A 46 -10.79 0.05 2.92
C THR A 46 -11.29 -1.33 2.58
N PHE A 47 -11.84 -1.98 3.60
CA PHE A 47 -12.30 -3.36 3.53
C PHE A 47 -13.74 -3.48 4.00
N ASP A 48 -14.46 -4.44 3.45
CA ASP A 48 -15.68 -4.96 4.04
C ASP A 48 -15.36 -5.53 5.42
N LEU A 49 -16.19 -5.16 6.41
CA LEU A 49 -15.91 -5.44 7.81
C LEU A 49 -15.93 -6.94 8.11
N ASP A 50 -16.85 -7.70 7.51
CA ASP A 50 -16.98 -9.13 7.76
C ASP A 50 -15.88 -9.91 7.05
N LEU A 51 -15.46 -9.46 5.87
CA LEU A 51 -14.24 -9.96 5.22
C LEU A 51 -13.01 -9.76 6.11
N LEU A 52 -12.77 -8.53 6.56
CA LEU A 52 -11.59 -8.19 7.38
C LEU A 52 -11.58 -9.01 8.68
N ARG A 53 -12.71 -9.10 9.38
CA ARG A 53 -12.84 -9.90 10.61
C ARG A 53 -12.53 -11.38 10.39
N ARG A 54 -12.91 -11.97 9.26
CA ARG A 54 -12.56 -13.36 8.94
C ARG A 54 -11.08 -13.50 8.64
N ALA A 55 -10.49 -12.54 7.94
CA ALA A 55 -9.06 -12.53 7.63
C ALA A 55 -8.21 -12.53 8.91
N TYR A 56 -8.52 -11.67 9.88
CA TYR A 56 -7.83 -11.62 11.17
C TYR A 56 -8.06 -12.82 12.11
N ARG A 57 -8.94 -13.76 11.75
CA ARG A 57 -9.08 -15.04 12.48
C ARG A 57 -8.15 -16.12 11.95
N LEU A 58 -7.51 -15.91 10.80
CA LEU A 58 -6.49 -16.80 10.28
C LEU A 58 -5.22 -16.72 11.14
N PRO A 59 -4.40 -17.78 11.20
CA PRO A 59 -3.09 -17.71 11.85
C PRO A 59 -2.23 -16.60 11.24
N GLU A 60 -1.53 -15.85 12.08
CA GLU A 60 -0.59 -14.82 11.63
C GLU A 60 0.58 -15.42 10.84
N LEU A 61 0.85 -14.86 9.66
CA LEU A 61 1.96 -15.27 8.80
C LEU A 61 3.09 -14.22 8.83
N PRO A 62 4.37 -14.63 8.77
CA PRO A 62 5.50 -13.68 8.72
C PRO A 62 5.50 -12.76 7.50
N THR A 63 4.70 -13.09 6.47
CA THR A 63 4.54 -12.31 5.25
C THR A 63 3.55 -11.16 5.40
N PHE A 64 2.79 -11.09 6.49
CA PHE A 64 1.86 -10.00 6.73
C PHE A 64 2.63 -8.72 7.05
N THR A 65 2.36 -7.66 6.28
CA THR A 65 3.03 -6.35 6.41
C THR A 65 2.04 -5.19 6.55
N ASP A 66 0.81 -5.37 6.08
CA ASP A 66 -0.33 -4.45 6.21
C ASP A 66 -1.67 -5.21 6.19
N ASP A 67 -2.80 -4.51 6.38
CA ASP A 67 -4.13 -5.13 6.42
C ASP A 67 -4.49 -5.81 5.09
N ALA A 68 -4.00 -5.27 3.96
CA ALA A 68 -4.18 -5.86 2.63
C ALA A 68 -3.57 -7.27 2.55
N SER A 69 -2.32 -7.42 3.04
CA SER A 69 -1.64 -8.71 3.06
C SER A 69 -2.32 -9.75 3.97
N VAL A 70 -3.06 -9.32 4.99
CA VAL A 70 -3.88 -10.21 5.83
C VAL A 70 -5.12 -10.71 5.06
N VAL A 71 -5.67 -9.88 4.16
CA VAL A 71 -6.89 -10.17 3.39
C VAL A 71 -6.61 -10.96 2.11
N ASP A 72 -5.40 -10.88 1.53
CA ASP A 72 -5.04 -11.47 0.23
C ASP A 72 -5.39 -12.96 0.10
N ASP A 73 -5.28 -13.75 1.17
CA ASP A 73 -5.61 -15.18 1.17
C ASP A 73 -7.12 -15.46 1.06
N LEU A 74 -7.97 -14.48 1.38
CA LEU A 74 -9.44 -14.61 1.37
C LEU A 74 -10.11 -13.84 0.25
N HIS A 75 -9.50 -12.78 -0.26
CA HIS A 75 -10.09 -11.92 -1.27
C HIS A 75 -9.04 -11.13 -2.05
N ALA A 76 -9.27 -10.95 -3.35
CA ALA A 76 -8.37 -10.18 -4.19
C ALA A 76 -8.44 -8.69 -3.84
N VAL A 77 -7.31 -8.13 -3.42
CA VAL A 77 -7.18 -6.68 -3.16
C VAL A 77 -7.16 -5.91 -4.47
N GLN A 78 -8.09 -4.95 -4.61
CA GLN A 78 -8.10 -4.02 -5.74
C GLN A 78 -7.30 -2.76 -5.42
N LEU A 79 -6.59 -2.25 -6.42
CA LEU A 79 -5.78 -1.04 -6.27
C LEU A 79 -6.48 0.13 -6.93
N VAL A 80 -6.47 1.27 -6.25
CA VAL A 80 -6.83 2.57 -6.82
C VAL A 80 -5.61 3.48 -6.81
N GLU A 81 -5.61 4.47 -7.71
CA GLU A 81 -4.52 5.45 -7.78
C GLU A 81 -4.40 6.20 -6.44
N GLY A 82 -3.18 6.17 -5.88
CA GLY A 82 -2.80 6.92 -4.70
C GLY A 82 -2.22 8.29 -5.04
N ASP A 83 -1.50 8.88 -4.09
CA ASP A 83 -0.87 10.19 -4.27
C ASP A 83 0.53 10.15 -3.66
N TYR A 84 1.55 10.60 -4.40
CA TYR A 84 2.91 10.69 -3.88
C TYR A 84 3.06 11.68 -2.73
N CYS A 85 2.13 12.63 -2.56
CA CYS A 85 2.09 13.55 -1.43
C CYS A 85 1.57 12.88 -0.15
N ASN A 86 0.90 11.72 -0.26
CA ASN A 86 0.44 10.92 0.85
C ASN A 86 1.56 10.04 1.40
N ILE A 87 2.59 10.71 1.93
CA ILE A 87 3.81 10.07 2.42
C ILE A 87 3.56 9.42 3.79
N LYS A 88 4.25 8.30 4.02
CA LYS A 88 4.40 7.74 5.36
C LYS A 88 5.61 8.43 5.99
N ILE A 89 5.43 9.08 7.13
CA ILE A 89 6.54 9.65 7.91
C ILE A 89 7.21 8.50 8.67
N THR A 90 8.42 8.15 8.26
CA THR A 90 9.19 7.01 8.77
C THR A 90 10.59 7.40 9.25
N THR A 91 11.17 8.45 8.67
CA THR A 91 12.47 9.00 9.04
C THR A 91 12.35 10.49 9.41
N PRO A 92 13.35 11.06 10.12
CA PRO A 92 13.31 12.47 10.50
C PRO A 92 13.20 13.43 9.30
N GLU A 93 13.83 13.12 8.18
CA GLU A 93 13.77 13.93 6.96
C GLU A 93 12.38 13.95 6.29
N ASP A 94 11.54 12.93 6.52
CA ASP A 94 10.16 12.92 6.02
C ASP A 94 9.34 14.08 6.61
N LEU A 95 9.69 14.59 7.79
CA LEU A 95 9.02 15.76 8.39
C LEU A 95 9.24 17.03 7.57
N LEU A 96 10.48 17.24 7.09
CA LEU A 96 10.81 18.39 6.24
C LEU A 96 10.03 18.32 4.92
N LEU A 97 9.89 17.11 4.36
CA LEU A 97 9.08 16.90 3.16
C LEU A 97 7.59 17.15 3.45
N ALA A 98 7.06 16.64 4.56
CA ALA A 98 5.66 16.85 4.95
C ALA A 98 5.34 18.35 5.09
N GLU A 99 6.21 19.12 5.75
CA GLU A 99 6.07 20.58 5.89
C GLU A 99 6.03 21.28 4.52
N ALA A 100 6.93 20.91 3.62
CA ALA A 100 6.96 21.47 2.27
C ALA A 100 5.71 21.12 1.44
N LEU A 101 5.21 19.88 1.55
CA LEU A 101 3.98 19.44 0.90
C LEU A 101 2.76 20.21 1.43
N LEU A 102 2.65 20.41 2.75
CA LEU A 102 1.57 21.19 3.35
C LEU A 102 1.61 22.67 2.94
N ALA A 103 2.80 23.26 2.80
CA ALA A 103 2.94 24.65 2.36
C ALA A 103 2.57 24.89 0.88
N THR A 104 2.73 23.87 0.04
CA THR A 104 2.45 23.96 -1.41
C THR A 104 1.03 23.56 -1.77
N THR A 105 0.37 22.77 -0.93
CA THR A 105 -1.04 22.41 -1.09
C THR A 105 -1.90 23.59 -0.64
N LYS A 106 -2.45 24.35 -1.58
CA LYS A 106 -3.48 25.36 -1.25
C LYS A 106 -4.71 24.64 -0.64
N PRO A 107 -5.35 25.23 0.38
CA PRO A 107 -6.58 24.69 0.95
C PRO A 107 -7.70 24.60 -0.09
#